data_AF-A0A9E6V711-F1
#
_entry.id   AF-A0A9E6V711-F1
#
_cell.length_a   1.000
_cell.length_b   1.000
_cell.length_c   1.000
_cell.angle_alpha   90.00
_cell.angle_beta   90.00
_cell.angle_gamma   90.00
#
_symmetry.space_group_name_H-M   'P 1'
#
loop_
_entity.id
_entity.type
_entity.pdbx_description
1 polymer ?
#
loop_
_entity_poly.entity_id
_entity_poly.type
_entity_poly.pdbx_seq_one_letter_code
_entity_poly.pdbx_strand_id
1 'polypeptide(L)'
;MSRTLSRSLVVFLSAGLLSLSAFAQANKDPDFVKGQALAGVCAGCHGADGHSGVPTQPSLAGMGWQYTARQLKHFKTGQRDNAIMKGFAANLSDADMKALGVYFAAQVPRSVGTKDMALAKTAERLYRGGDAARSIPSCAGCHSPSGAGIPGQYPRIGGQHAEYVLSSLMGYKSGARGKATKEDPNTQGKIMMQIAAKLTDAEMKALAEYSAGLAAK
;
A
#
# COMPACT_ATOMS: atom_id res chain seq x y z
N MET A 1 -50.26 10.23 48.07
CA MET A 1 -49.60 8.92 47.89
C MET A 1 -48.38 9.12 47.00
N SER A 2 -47.19 9.06 47.61
CA SER A 2 -45.86 9.28 47.02
C SER A 2 -45.23 7.94 46.63
N ARG A 3 -44.72 7.78 45.41
CA ARG A 3 -43.77 6.71 44.98
C ARG A 3 -42.96 7.22 43.76
N THR A 4 -41.78 7.79 43.99
CA THR A 4 -40.42 7.19 43.92
C THR A 4 -39.81 7.17 42.51
N LEU A 5 -38.73 7.98 42.36
CA LEU A 5 -37.83 8.05 41.22
C LEU A 5 -37.14 6.72 40.95
N SER A 6 -37.15 6.26 39.70
CA SER A 6 -36.30 5.15 39.24
C SER A 6 -34.94 5.70 38.81
N ARG A 7 -33.91 5.35 39.60
CA ARG A 7 -32.49 5.48 39.26
C ARG A 7 -32.14 4.41 38.22
N SER A 8 -31.80 4.80 37.00
CA SER A 8 -31.18 3.90 36.03
C SER A 8 -29.69 4.23 35.88
N LEU A 9 -28.89 3.32 36.46
CA LEU A 9 -27.50 2.97 36.21
C LEU A 9 -26.77 3.73 35.08
N VAL A 10 -25.76 4.51 35.47
CA VAL A 10 -24.61 4.85 34.61
C VAL A 10 -23.68 3.62 34.61
N VAL A 11 -23.69 2.84 33.54
CA VAL A 11 -22.68 1.79 33.31
C VAL A 11 -21.45 2.45 32.68
N PHE A 12 -20.33 2.35 33.39
CA PHE A 12 -19.05 2.95 33.04
C PHE A 12 -18.49 2.44 31.70
N LEU A 13 -18.04 3.41 30.92
CA LEU A 13 -17.32 3.31 29.66
C LEU A 13 -15.87 2.84 29.92
N SER A 14 -15.56 1.55 29.73
CA SER A 14 -14.20 1.01 29.93
C SER A 14 -13.69 0.18 28.74
N ALA A 15 -13.89 0.66 27.52
CA ALA A 15 -13.38 0.04 26.29
C ALA A 15 -12.41 0.95 25.48
N GLY A 16 -11.69 1.85 26.15
CA GLY A 16 -10.80 2.83 25.47
C GLY A 16 -9.28 2.62 25.62
N LEU A 17 -8.83 1.69 26.48
CA LEU A 17 -7.42 1.65 26.93
C LEU A 17 -6.50 0.71 26.12
N LEU A 18 -7.01 -0.07 25.17
CA LEU A 18 -6.20 -1.03 24.42
C LEU A 18 -5.50 -0.46 23.17
N SER A 19 -5.93 0.71 22.68
CA SER A 19 -5.42 1.26 21.42
C SER A 19 -4.18 2.15 21.56
N LEU A 20 -3.88 2.68 22.76
CA LEU A 20 -2.68 3.53 22.97
C LEU A 20 -1.38 2.73 23.11
N SER A 21 -1.46 1.45 23.52
CA SER A 21 -0.27 0.64 23.82
C SER A 21 0.52 0.24 22.57
N ALA A 22 -0.15 0.07 21.42
CA ALA A 22 0.49 -0.38 20.18
C ALA A 22 1.43 0.68 19.56
N PHE A 23 1.03 1.96 19.57
CA PHE A 23 1.88 3.06 19.08
C PHE A 23 3.08 3.32 19.99
N ALA A 24 2.88 3.27 21.31
CA ALA A 24 3.96 3.48 22.29
C ALA A 24 5.04 2.37 22.22
N GLN A 25 4.66 1.14 21.87
CA GLN A 25 5.60 0.02 21.77
C GLN A 25 6.40 0.02 20.47
N ALA A 26 5.81 0.50 19.35
CA ALA A 26 6.53 0.67 18.09
C ALA A 26 7.70 1.66 18.20
N ASN A 27 7.56 2.74 18.98
CA ASN A 27 8.60 3.75 19.18
C ASN A 27 9.85 3.25 19.94
N LYS A 28 9.83 2.03 20.50
CA LYS A 28 10.97 1.42 21.19
C LYS A 28 11.70 0.35 20.35
N ASP A 29 11.17 0.00 19.18
CA ASP A 29 11.84 -0.90 18.25
C ASP A 29 13.07 -0.20 17.62
N PRO A 30 14.30 -0.74 17.75
CA PRO A 30 15.49 -0.16 17.13
C PRO A 30 15.35 0.05 15.61
N ASP A 31 14.64 -0.84 14.90
CA ASP A 31 14.40 -0.70 13.46
C ASP A 31 13.45 0.46 13.17
N PHE A 32 12.45 0.71 14.03
CA PHE A 32 11.58 1.87 13.91
C PHE A 32 12.35 3.17 14.10
N VAL A 33 13.15 3.28 15.18
CA VAL A 33 13.93 4.49 15.50
C VAL A 33 14.93 4.79 14.37
N LYS A 34 15.62 3.75 13.89
CA LYS A 34 16.53 3.88 12.74
C LYS A 34 15.79 4.30 11.48
N GLY A 35 14.63 3.69 11.20
CA GLY A 35 13.81 4.01 10.04
C GLY A 35 13.32 5.45 10.06
N GLN A 36 12.88 5.94 11.22
CA GLN A 36 12.47 7.33 11.42
C GLN A 36 13.61 8.31 11.12
N ALA A 37 14.82 8.03 11.59
CA ALA A 37 15.99 8.86 11.33
C ALA A 37 16.35 8.90 9.82
N LEU A 38 16.19 7.78 9.12
CA LEU A 38 16.48 7.67 7.68
C LEU A 38 15.38 8.28 6.80
N ALA A 39 14.13 8.34 7.27
CA ALA A 39 12.98 8.74 6.46
C ALA A 39 12.98 10.22 6.04
N GLY A 40 13.83 11.06 6.64
CA GLY A 40 13.90 12.50 6.34
C GLY A 40 14.12 12.81 4.86
N VAL A 41 14.98 12.05 4.17
CA VAL A 41 15.24 12.24 2.73
C VAL A 41 14.07 11.80 1.85
N CYS A 42 13.18 10.95 2.37
CA CYS A 42 12.01 10.45 1.64
C CYS A 42 10.86 11.48 1.64
N ALA A 43 10.83 12.35 2.64
CA ALA A 43 9.70 13.23 2.94
C ALA A 43 9.37 14.21 1.81
N GLY A 44 10.37 14.67 1.06
CA GLY A 44 10.17 15.63 -0.04
C GLY A 44 9.28 15.11 -1.17
N CYS A 45 9.16 13.78 -1.31
CA CYS A 45 8.33 13.14 -2.34
C CYS A 45 7.18 12.31 -1.75
N HIS A 46 7.42 11.64 -0.62
CA HIS A 46 6.46 10.70 -0.03
C HIS A 46 5.69 11.27 1.16
N GLY A 47 5.97 12.52 1.57
CA GLY A 47 5.43 13.13 2.78
C GLY A 47 6.19 12.73 4.04
N ALA A 48 6.18 13.61 5.04
CA ALA A 48 6.93 13.42 6.29
C ALA A 48 6.52 12.15 7.05
N ASP A 49 5.24 11.80 7.02
CA ASP A 49 4.66 10.60 7.63
C ASP A 49 4.27 9.55 6.57
N GLY A 50 4.79 9.66 5.34
CA GLY A 50 4.49 8.73 4.26
C GLY A 50 3.16 8.95 3.54
N HIS A 51 2.46 10.06 3.79
CA HIS A 51 1.32 10.51 2.96
C HIS A 51 1.79 11.44 1.86
N SER A 52 1.91 10.94 0.63
CA SER A 52 2.38 11.77 -0.48
C SER A 52 1.30 12.76 -0.89
N GLY A 53 1.67 14.04 -1.02
CA GLY A 53 0.83 15.06 -1.65
C GLY A 53 0.95 15.10 -3.18
N VAL A 54 1.87 14.32 -3.77
CA VAL A 54 2.14 14.31 -5.21
C VAL A 54 1.53 13.04 -5.81
N PRO A 55 0.51 13.12 -6.68
CA PRO A 55 -0.23 11.93 -7.13
C PRO A 55 0.60 10.86 -7.87
N THR A 56 1.69 11.25 -8.50
CA THR A 56 2.61 10.31 -9.17
C THR A 56 3.55 9.58 -8.20
N GLN A 57 3.59 10.01 -6.93
CA GLN A 57 4.43 9.43 -5.89
C GLN A 57 3.54 8.62 -4.95
N PRO A 58 3.92 7.37 -4.62
CA PRO A 58 3.10 6.56 -3.74
C PRO A 58 3.11 7.08 -2.30
N SER A 59 1.97 7.02 -1.64
CA SER A 59 1.90 7.03 -0.18
C SER A 59 2.49 5.72 0.37
N LEU A 60 3.43 5.84 1.30
CA LEU A 60 4.12 4.74 1.98
C LEU A 60 3.47 4.39 3.32
N ALA A 61 2.68 5.30 3.90
CA ALA A 61 2.00 5.08 5.17
C ALA A 61 1.16 3.80 5.15
N GLY A 62 1.33 2.96 6.18
CA GLY A 62 0.65 1.68 6.34
C GLY A 62 1.07 0.61 5.32
N MET A 63 2.10 0.85 4.51
CA MET A 63 2.63 -0.16 3.60
C MET A 63 3.48 -1.17 4.40
N GLY A 64 3.15 -2.45 4.29
CA GLY A 64 3.86 -3.51 5.02
C GLY A 64 5.37 -3.49 4.78
N TRP A 65 6.15 -3.63 5.86
CA TRP A 65 7.60 -3.42 5.84
C TRP A 65 8.32 -4.33 4.85
N GLN A 66 7.92 -5.59 4.70
CA GLN A 66 8.55 -6.51 3.75
C GLN A 66 8.39 -6.03 2.31
N TYR A 67 7.22 -5.49 1.98
CA TYR A 67 6.99 -4.96 0.64
C TYR A 67 7.85 -3.73 0.41
N THR A 68 7.87 -2.77 1.34
CA THR A 68 8.70 -1.57 1.23
C THR A 68 10.18 -1.92 1.06
N ALA A 69 10.71 -2.81 1.90
CA ALA A 69 12.09 -3.25 1.82
C ALA A 69 12.40 -3.93 0.46
N ARG A 70 11.51 -4.85 0.01
CA ARG A 70 11.66 -5.49 -1.31
C ARG A 70 11.60 -4.48 -2.46
N GLN A 71 10.71 -3.49 -2.41
CA GLN A 71 10.63 -2.49 -3.48
C GLN A 71 11.89 -1.62 -3.54
N LEU A 72 12.45 -1.22 -2.40
CA LEU A 72 13.75 -0.53 -2.34
C LEU A 72 14.86 -1.39 -2.95
N LYS A 73 14.90 -2.69 -2.60
CA LYS A 73 15.84 -3.64 -3.21
C LYS A 73 15.64 -3.75 -4.71
N HIS A 74 14.40 -3.85 -5.19
CA HIS A 74 14.07 -3.94 -6.61
C HIS A 74 14.49 -2.69 -7.40
N PHE A 75 14.41 -1.50 -6.82
CA PHE A 75 15.00 -0.30 -7.43
C PHE A 75 16.53 -0.38 -7.48
N LYS A 76 17.17 -0.81 -6.39
CA LYS A 76 18.63 -0.97 -6.30
C LYS A 76 19.17 -1.96 -7.34
N THR A 77 18.48 -3.08 -7.54
CA THR A 77 18.88 -4.16 -8.46
C THR A 77 18.39 -3.95 -9.90
N GLY A 78 17.56 -2.93 -10.17
CA GLY A 78 16.99 -2.69 -11.51
C GLY A 78 15.84 -3.65 -11.88
N GLN A 79 15.28 -4.39 -10.92
CA GLN A 79 14.06 -5.17 -11.12
C GLN A 79 12.81 -4.30 -11.24
N ARG A 80 12.93 -3.05 -10.79
CA ARG A 80 11.96 -1.97 -10.98
C ARG A 80 12.69 -0.74 -11.48
N ASP A 81 12.35 -0.32 -12.70
CA ASP A 81 13.02 0.80 -13.36
C ASP A 81 12.47 2.14 -12.85
N ASN A 82 13.33 2.92 -12.20
CA ASN A 82 13.11 4.33 -11.87
C ASN A 82 14.46 4.96 -11.49
N ALA A 83 14.97 5.88 -12.31
CA ALA A 83 16.31 6.45 -12.09
C ALA A 83 16.42 7.20 -10.75
N ILE A 84 15.36 7.94 -10.37
CA ILE A 84 15.31 8.70 -9.12
C ILE A 84 15.42 7.74 -7.93
N MET A 85 14.51 6.78 -7.83
CA MET A 85 14.50 5.82 -6.72
C MET A 85 15.70 4.89 -6.73
N LYS A 86 16.28 4.58 -7.90
CA LYS A 86 17.55 3.84 -7.98
C LYS A 86 18.69 4.61 -7.31
N GLY A 87 18.77 5.92 -7.52
CA GLY A 87 19.75 6.79 -6.87
C GLY A 87 19.64 6.77 -5.35
N PHE A 88 18.42 6.88 -4.82
CA PHE A 88 18.17 6.78 -3.37
C PHE A 88 18.46 5.37 -2.83
N ALA A 89 17.99 4.33 -3.51
CA ALA A 89 18.12 2.95 -3.04
C ALA A 89 19.56 2.43 -3.11
N ALA A 90 20.41 2.96 -4.00
CA ALA A 90 21.80 2.54 -4.16
C ALA A 90 22.60 2.58 -2.84
N ASN A 91 22.35 3.62 -2.03
CA ASN A 91 23.08 3.86 -0.79
C ASN A 91 22.51 3.12 0.44
N LEU A 92 21.38 2.43 0.30
CA LEU A 92 20.74 1.72 1.41
C LEU A 92 21.31 0.31 1.56
N SER A 93 21.63 -0.08 2.80
CA SER A 93 21.83 -1.49 3.16
C SER A 93 20.48 -2.21 3.29
N ASP A 94 20.49 -3.54 3.30
CA ASP A 94 19.27 -4.33 3.51
C ASP A 94 18.63 -4.04 4.89
N ALA A 95 19.46 -3.75 5.90
CA ALA A 95 19.00 -3.31 7.21
C ALA A 95 18.33 -1.93 7.18
N ASP A 96 18.85 -0.99 6.38
CA ASP A 96 18.24 0.33 6.21
C ASP A 96 16.88 0.23 5.50
N MET A 97 16.80 -0.61 4.47
CA MET A 97 15.55 -0.87 3.74
C MET A 97 14.49 -1.50 4.65
N LYS A 98 14.90 -2.43 5.53
CA LYS A 98 14.02 -2.99 6.56
C LYS A 98 13.54 -1.91 7.52
N ALA A 99 14.46 -1.12 8.09
CA ALA A 99 14.15 -0.08 9.06
C ALA A 99 13.17 0.97 8.50
N LEU A 100 13.40 1.47 7.28
CA LEU A 100 12.46 2.34 6.57
C LEU A 100 11.09 1.69 6.38
N GLY A 101 11.08 0.40 6.02
CA GLY A 101 9.86 -0.39 5.93
C GLY A 101 9.09 -0.47 7.25
N VAL A 102 9.78 -0.72 8.36
CA VAL A 102 9.18 -0.78 9.71
C VAL A 102 8.58 0.57 10.08
N TYR A 103 9.31 1.66 9.85
CA TYR A 103 8.84 3.01 10.13
C TYR A 103 7.56 3.39 9.37
N PHE A 104 7.52 3.17 8.04
CA PHE A 104 6.34 3.51 7.24
C PHE A 104 5.15 2.57 7.49
N ALA A 105 5.41 1.30 7.80
CA ALA A 105 4.36 0.34 8.14
C ALA A 105 3.61 0.72 9.43
N ALA A 106 4.27 1.40 10.37
CA ALA A 106 3.67 1.85 11.61
C ALA A 106 2.84 3.14 11.46
N GLN A 107 2.90 3.81 10.31
CA GLN A 107 2.06 4.98 10.04
C GLN A 107 0.64 4.55 9.69
N VAL A 108 -0.36 5.30 10.16
CA VAL A 108 -1.77 5.03 9.84
C VAL A 108 -2.03 5.37 8.37
N PRO A 109 -2.48 4.43 7.53
CA PRO A 109 -2.79 4.72 6.14
C PRO A 109 -3.99 5.66 6.03
N ARG A 110 -3.97 6.56 5.04
CA ARG A 110 -5.11 7.40 4.66
C ARG A 110 -5.42 7.19 3.18
N SER A 111 -6.71 7.18 2.86
CA SER A 111 -7.17 7.16 1.48
C SER A 111 -7.10 8.57 0.89
N VAL A 112 -6.66 8.65 -0.37
CA VAL A 112 -6.70 9.88 -1.18
C VAL A 112 -8.02 10.06 -1.92
N GLY A 113 -8.89 9.05 -1.88
CA GLY A 113 -10.20 9.06 -2.52
C GLY A 113 -10.16 8.80 -4.03
N THR A 114 -11.32 8.43 -4.57
CA THR A 114 -11.55 8.33 -6.02
C THR A 114 -11.82 9.73 -6.59
N LYS A 115 -11.21 10.06 -7.73
CA LYS A 115 -11.46 11.31 -8.45
C LYS A 115 -12.59 11.16 -9.45
N ASP A 116 -12.68 10.01 -10.12
CA ASP A 116 -13.75 9.68 -11.07
C ASP A 116 -14.55 8.45 -10.61
N MET A 117 -15.66 8.70 -9.91
CA MET A 117 -16.52 7.63 -9.39
C MET A 117 -17.22 6.83 -10.49
N ALA A 118 -17.55 7.46 -11.62
CA ALA A 118 -18.22 6.79 -12.72
C ALA A 118 -17.28 5.78 -13.36
N LEU A 119 -16.03 6.18 -13.60
CA LEU A 119 -14.98 5.31 -14.11
C LEU A 119 -14.59 4.22 -13.09
N ALA A 120 -14.44 4.54 -11.80
CA ALA A 120 -14.17 3.53 -10.78
C ALA A 120 -15.23 2.43 -10.77
N LYS A 121 -16.51 2.79 -10.91
CA LYS A 121 -17.62 1.82 -10.91
C LYS A 121 -17.51 0.80 -12.05
N THR A 122 -16.93 1.16 -13.20
CA THR A 122 -16.77 0.21 -14.32
C THR A 122 -15.75 -0.89 -14.00
N ALA A 123 -14.81 -0.65 -13.07
CA ALA A 123 -13.81 -1.63 -12.66
C ALA A 123 -14.25 -2.57 -11.52
N GLU A 124 -15.38 -2.31 -10.85
CA GLU A 124 -15.79 -3.09 -9.68
C GLU A 124 -15.92 -4.60 -9.98
N ARG A 125 -16.57 -4.94 -11.09
CA ARG A 125 -16.73 -6.33 -11.53
C ARG A 125 -15.37 -7.01 -11.72
N LEU A 126 -14.44 -6.33 -12.39
CA LEU A 126 -13.10 -6.86 -12.66
C LEU A 126 -12.28 -6.98 -11.38
N TYR A 127 -12.33 -5.99 -10.48
CA TYR A 127 -11.62 -6.03 -9.21
C TYR A 127 -12.09 -7.18 -8.32
N ARG A 128 -13.42 -7.33 -8.17
CA ARG A 128 -14.03 -8.30 -7.25
C ARG A 128 -14.11 -9.71 -7.83
N GLY A 129 -14.42 -9.82 -9.12
CA GLY A 129 -14.72 -11.09 -9.79
C GLY A 129 -13.66 -11.56 -10.78
N GLY A 130 -12.75 -10.69 -11.22
CA GLY A 130 -11.84 -10.99 -12.31
C GLY A 130 -12.57 -11.14 -13.65
N ASP A 131 -11.92 -11.83 -14.58
CA ASP A 131 -12.48 -12.21 -15.88
C ASP A 131 -11.94 -13.60 -16.25
N ALA A 132 -12.76 -14.63 -16.03
CA ALA A 132 -12.37 -16.01 -16.29
C ALA A 132 -12.07 -16.28 -17.78
N ALA A 133 -12.79 -15.63 -18.69
CA ALA A 133 -12.62 -15.83 -20.13
C ALA A 133 -11.24 -15.35 -20.61
N ARG A 134 -10.71 -14.29 -20.00
CA ARG A 134 -9.32 -13.81 -20.23
C ARG A 134 -8.31 -14.41 -19.24
N SER A 135 -8.76 -15.27 -18.32
CA SER A 135 -7.96 -15.78 -17.20
C SER A 135 -7.28 -14.66 -16.40
N ILE A 136 -8.06 -13.62 -16.07
CA ILE A 136 -7.69 -12.57 -15.14
C ILE A 136 -8.29 -12.94 -13.79
N PRO A 137 -7.49 -13.27 -12.76
CA PRO A 137 -8.01 -13.53 -11.42
C PRO A 137 -8.62 -12.25 -10.82
N SER A 138 -9.45 -12.40 -9.79
CA SER A 138 -9.91 -11.20 -9.06
C SER A 138 -8.73 -10.52 -8.36
N CYS A 139 -8.67 -9.19 -8.47
CA CYS A 139 -7.68 -8.40 -7.75
C CYS A 139 -7.87 -8.57 -6.24
N ALA A 140 -9.14 -8.62 -5.80
CA ALA A 140 -9.52 -8.81 -4.41
C ALA A 140 -9.00 -10.13 -3.79
N GLY A 141 -8.75 -11.16 -4.60
CA GLY A 141 -8.22 -12.44 -4.11
C GLY A 141 -6.80 -12.34 -3.52
N CYS A 142 -5.99 -11.41 -4.02
CA CYS A 142 -4.63 -11.17 -3.51
C CYS A 142 -4.53 -9.86 -2.73
N HIS A 143 -5.19 -8.81 -3.20
CA HIS A 143 -5.14 -7.47 -2.60
C HIS A 143 -6.23 -7.20 -1.56
N SER A 144 -7.05 -8.20 -1.23
CA SER A 144 -8.24 -8.11 -0.39
C SER A 144 -9.40 -7.30 -0.99
N PRO A 145 -10.67 -7.56 -0.58
CA PRO A 145 -11.82 -6.78 -1.04
C PRO A 145 -11.74 -5.28 -0.71
N SER A 146 -11.00 -4.90 0.35
CA SER A 146 -10.77 -3.51 0.77
C SER A 146 -9.46 -2.92 0.24
N GLY A 147 -8.68 -3.68 -0.53
CA GLY A 147 -7.37 -3.23 -1.00
C GLY A 147 -6.29 -3.21 0.09
N ALA A 148 -6.54 -3.81 1.26
CA ALA A 148 -5.59 -3.86 2.38
C ALA A 148 -4.35 -4.72 2.08
N GLY A 149 -4.45 -5.65 1.11
CA GLY A 149 -3.39 -6.61 0.82
C GLY A 149 -3.23 -7.67 1.90
N ILE A 150 -2.11 -8.40 1.81
CA ILE A 150 -1.68 -9.41 2.79
C ILE A 150 -0.24 -9.07 3.15
N PRO A 151 0.05 -8.54 4.36
CA PRO A 151 1.40 -8.16 4.76
C PRO A 151 2.42 -9.27 4.49
N GLY A 152 3.58 -8.90 3.94
CA GLY A 152 4.59 -9.87 3.53
C GLY A 152 4.39 -10.49 2.13
N GLN A 153 3.16 -10.56 1.62
CA GLN A 153 2.86 -11.22 0.34
C GLN A 153 2.40 -10.23 -0.74
N TYR A 154 1.28 -9.54 -0.50
CA TYR A 154 0.64 -8.64 -1.45
C TYR A 154 0.46 -7.24 -0.84
N PRO A 155 0.85 -6.16 -1.55
CA PRO A 155 0.80 -4.82 -0.99
C PRO A 155 -0.63 -4.32 -0.82
N ARG A 156 -0.78 -3.37 0.11
CA ARG A 156 -1.93 -2.46 0.15
C ARG A 156 -1.98 -1.67 -1.16
N ILE A 157 -3.15 -1.64 -1.78
CA ILE A 157 -3.46 -0.78 -2.93
C ILE A 157 -4.63 0.17 -2.63
N GLY A 158 -5.46 -0.17 -1.63
CA GLY A 158 -6.62 0.62 -1.27
C GLY A 158 -6.24 1.95 -0.67
N GLY A 159 -6.70 3.07 -1.25
CA GLY A 159 -6.39 4.42 -0.80
C GLY A 159 -5.08 4.99 -1.36
N GLN A 160 -4.49 4.33 -2.35
CA GLN A 160 -3.31 4.84 -3.06
C GLN A 160 -3.70 5.81 -4.18
N HIS A 161 -2.80 6.72 -4.57
CA HIS A 161 -3.00 7.59 -5.73
C HIS A 161 -3.27 6.79 -7.01
N ALA A 162 -4.37 7.15 -7.70
CA ALA A 162 -4.76 6.51 -8.95
C ALA A 162 -3.65 6.65 -10.02
N GLU A 163 -3.00 7.80 -10.11
CA GLU A 163 -1.90 8.03 -11.05
C GLU A 163 -0.70 7.11 -10.78
N TYR A 164 -0.35 6.89 -9.51
CA TYR A 164 0.68 5.93 -9.14
C TYR A 164 0.27 4.48 -9.43
N VAL A 165 -0.99 4.11 -9.17
CA VAL A 165 -1.47 2.75 -9.47
C VAL A 165 -1.50 2.49 -10.97
N LEU A 166 -1.97 3.46 -11.76
CA LEU A 166 -1.98 3.38 -13.21
C LEU A 166 -0.56 3.21 -13.77
N SER A 167 0.37 4.08 -13.36
CA SER A 167 1.78 3.97 -13.78
C SER A 167 2.42 2.64 -13.33
N SER A 168 2.01 2.11 -12.16
CA SER A 168 2.46 0.80 -11.69
C SER A 168 1.96 -0.34 -12.58
N LEU A 169 0.68 -0.33 -12.96
CA LEU A 169 0.09 -1.32 -13.86
C LEU A 169 0.74 -1.25 -15.26
N MET A 170 0.94 -0.03 -15.78
CA MET A 170 1.66 0.18 -17.03
C MET A 170 3.11 -0.32 -16.96
N GLY A 171 3.80 -0.08 -15.84
CA GLY A 171 5.16 -0.58 -15.61
C GLY A 171 5.23 -2.11 -15.60
N TYR A 172 4.23 -2.79 -15.03
CA TYR A 172 4.14 -4.25 -15.11
C TYR A 172 3.84 -4.72 -16.54
N LYS A 173 2.91 -4.05 -17.25
CA LYS A 173 2.54 -4.37 -18.63
C LYS A 173 3.73 -4.24 -19.59
N SER A 174 4.56 -3.20 -19.43
CA SER A 174 5.75 -2.97 -20.27
C SER A 174 6.98 -3.77 -19.85
N GLY A 175 6.97 -4.39 -18.66
CA GLY A 175 8.13 -5.05 -18.08
C GLY A 175 9.17 -4.11 -17.46
N ALA A 176 8.90 -2.80 -17.40
CA ALA A 176 9.69 -1.86 -16.59
C ALA A 176 9.64 -2.17 -15.09
N ARG A 177 8.66 -2.98 -14.66
CA ARG A 177 8.50 -3.44 -13.28
C ARG A 177 8.18 -4.94 -13.26
N GLY A 178 8.79 -5.66 -12.33
CA GLY A 178 8.52 -7.09 -12.10
C GLY A 178 9.57 -8.02 -12.71
N LYS A 179 10.73 -7.49 -13.13
CA LYS A 179 11.83 -8.30 -13.66
C LYS A 179 12.41 -9.19 -12.54
N ALA A 180 12.95 -10.33 -12.95
CA ALA A 180 13.71 -11.24 -12.09
C ALA A 180 15.21 -10.94 -12.22
N THR A 181 15.98 -11.28 -11.19
CA THR A 181 17.44 -11.47 -11.29
C THR A 181 17.76 -12.95 -11.04
N LYS A 182 19.04 -13.32 -11.03
CA LYS A 182 19.44 -14.69 -10.66
C LYS A 182 19.17 -14.98 -9.18
N GLU A 183 19.23 -13.95 -8.35
CA GLU A 183 19.13 -14.02 -6.89
C GLU A 183 17.69 -13.84 -6.39
N ASP A 184 16.85 -13.10 -7.14
CA ASP A 184 15.45 -12.87 -6.79
C ASP A 184 14.54 -13.11 -8.01
N PRO A 185 13.71 -14.18 -8.00
CA PRO A 185 12.79 -14.48 -9.09
C PRO A 185 11.66 -13.46 -9.22
N ASN A 186 11.46 -12.59 -8.22
CA ASN A 186 10.39 -11.60 -8.17
C ASN A 186 9.01 -12.17 -8.52
N THR A 187 8.67 -13.30 -7.92
CA THR A 187 7.45 -14.07 -8.24
C THR A 187 6.20 -13.19 -8.26
N GLN A 188 6.07 -12.28 -7.28
CA GLN A 188 4.94 -11.35 -7.21
C GLN A 188 4.94 -10.32 -8.35
N GLY A 189 6.11 -9.82 -8.73
CA GLY A 189 6.26 -8.97 -9.91
C GLY A 189 5.86 -9.70 -11.19
N LYS A 190 6.30 -10.96 -11.35
CA LYS A 190 5.96 -11.79 -12.52
C LYS A 190 4.46 -12.08 -12.62
N ILE A 191 3.80 -12.37 -11.51
CA ILE A 191 2.34 -12.53 -11.46
C ILE A 191 1.65 -11.24 -11.96
N MET A 192 2.07 -10.08 -11.45
CA MET A 192 1.48 -8.81 -11.88
C MET A 192 1.78 -8.46 -13.34
N MET A 193 2.95 -8.81 -13.88
CA MET A 193 3.23 -8.67 -15.32
C MET A 193 2.25 -9.47 -16.17
N GLN A 194 1.98 -10.73 -15.79
CA GLN A 194 1.04 -11.60 -16.51
C GLN A 194 -0.40 -11.08 -16.47
N ILE A 195 -0.82 -10.55 -15.33
CA ILE A 195 -2.15 -9.94 -15.17
C ILE A 195 -2.23 -8.65 -15.99
N ALA A 196 -1.27 -7.74 -15.85
CA ALA A 196 -1.28 -6.43 -16.51
C ALA A 196 -1.21 -6.53 -18.04
N ALA A 197 -0.56 -7.56 -18.58
CA ALA A 197 -0.51 -7.85 -20.01
C ALA A 197 -1.92 -8.09 -20.62
N LYS A 198 -2.89 -8.51 -19.81
CA LYS A 198 -4.26 -8.84 -20.26
C LYS A 198 -5.26 -7.70 -20.07
N LEU A 199 -4.83 -6.63 -19.40
CA LEU A 199 -5.64 -5.46 -19.14
C LEU A 199 -5.56 -4.47 -20.31
N THR A 200 -6.71 -3.95 -20.69
CA THR A 200 -6.79 -2.77 -21.55
C THR A 200 -6.38 -1.51 -20.77
N ASP A 201 -6.01 -0.45 -21.48
CA ASP A 201 -5.60 0.80 -20.84
C ASP A 201 -6.76 1.47 -20.09
N ALA A 202 -7.98 1.34 -20.63
CA ALA A 202 -9.20 1.80 -19.96
C ALA A 202 -9.46 1.04 -18.65
N GLU A 203 -9.27 -0.29 -18.64
CA GLU A 203 -9.41 -1.10 -17.42
C GLU A 203 -8.33 -0.74 -16.38
N MET A 204 -7.08 -0.52 -16.79
CA MET A 204 -6.03 -0.10 -15.86
C MET A 204 -6.36 1.25 -15.22
N LYS A 205 -6.88 2.22 -15.99
CA LYS A 205 -7.31 3.51 -15.48
C LYS A 205 -8.49 3.37 -14.52
N ALA A 206 -9.49 2.55 -14.86
CA ALA A 206 -10.64 2.30 -14.00
C ALA A 206 -10.27 1.57 -12.70
N LEU A 207 -9.40 0.56 -12.77
CA LEU A 207 -8.89 -0.15 -11.59
C LEU A 207 -8.09 0.78 -10.67
N ALA A 208 -7.33 1.72 -11.25
CA ALA A 208 -6.60 2.72 -10.48
C ALA A 208 -7.54 3.64 -9.69
N GLU A 209 -8.55 4.22 -10.35
CA GLU A 209 -9.59 5.04 -9.69
C GLU A 209 -10.37 4.24 -8.63
N TYR A 210 -10.70 2.98 -8.93
CA TYR A 210 -11.37 2.09 -7.99
C TYR A 210 -10.52 1.83 -6.75
N SER A 211 -9.24 1.48 -6.92
CA SER A 211 -8.33 1.22 -5.81
C SER A 211 -8.10 2.45 -4.94
N ALA A 212 -8.08 3.66 -5.52
CA ALA A 212 -7.93 4.91 -4.78
C ALA A 212 -9.10 5.16 -3.82
N GLY A 213 -10.31 4.73 -4.19
CA GLY A 213 -11.51 4.84 -3.36
C GLY A 213 -11.67 3.76 -2.29
N LEU A 214 -10.90 2.67 -2.37
CA LEU A 214 -10.99 1.61 -1.36
C LEU A 214 -10.40 2.09 -0.02
N ALA A 215 -11.12 1.84 1.07
CA ALA A 215 -10.63 2.09 2.41
C ALA A 215 -10.03 0.81 2.99
N ALA A 216 -8.69 0.71 2.97
CA ALA A 216 -7.98 -0.26 3.79
C ALA A 216 -8.12 0.17 5.26
N LYS A 217 -9.07 -0.45 5.96
CA LYS A 217 -9.25 -0.28 7.41
C LYS A 217 -8.23 -1.09 8.19
#